data_AF-A0A317G2S6-F1
#
_entry.id   AF-A0A317G2S6-F1
#
_cell.length_a   1.000
_cell.length_b   1.000
_cell.length_c   1.000
_cell.angle_alpha   90.00
_cell.angle_beta   90.00
_cell.angle_gamma   90.00
#
_symmetry.space_group_name_H-M   'P 1'
#
loop_
_entity.id
_entity.type
_entity.pdbx_description
1 polymer ?
#
loop_
_entity_poly.entity_id
_entity_poly.type
_entity_poly.pdbx_seq_one_letter_code
_entity_poly.pdbx_strand_id
1 'polypeptide(L)'
;MEGNIMAFCSECGQKIEQGAKFCSGCGKPIGDNNGSQRKQVFEGNIHKCPNCGEVIKSFVTICPSCGFEFRDTKSSNAVKEFADKLEYLQSQKKAPSIISGVAKSLGIGKSDNNEEQILNMIRNFTVPNTKEDVFEFMILASSNINISAISAEYSSDAGANSTEELNAMKARSDAWQSKMEQVYQKANIAFGSDPDFIKIRDLYDRTTKAINSAKKAKSRKTRNTIILGLCLMFVPAILFGLVGYIPHRMRENKLEQTVQEIQVDISNGDYDAALIKAQSLHMDDNWSSESKEHWDEQRESLIKLIEQKKEDNK
;
A
#
# COMPACT_ATOMS: atom_id res chain seq x y z
N MET A 1 -46.66 76.41 29.36
CA MET A 1 -47.23 75.08 29.70
C MET A 1 -46.37 74.06 28.97
N GLU A 2 -45.35 73.52 29.62
CA GLU A 2 -44.45 72.54 29.01
C GLU A 2 -45.10 71.15 29.07
N GLY A 3 -45.39 70.58 27.90
CA GLY A 3 -46.01 69.28 27.77
C GLY A 3 -45.06 68.17 28.20
N ASN A 4 -45.40 67.51 29.30
CA ASN A 4 -44.66 66.37 29.83
C ASN A 4 -44.91 65.13 28.93
N ILE A 5 -44.00 64.85 27.99
CA ILE A 5 -44.06 63.65 27.15
C ILE A 5 -43.65 62.45 28.00
N MET A 6 -44.62 61.64 28.40
CA MET A 6 -44.39 60.37 29.09
C MET A 6 -43.92 59.33 28.07
N ALA A 7 -42.64 58.90 28.15
CA ALA A 7 -42.09 57.84 27.31
C ALA A 7 -42.19 56.47 27.98
N PHE A 8 -42.34 55.40 27.19
CA PHE A 8 -42.39 54.01 27.66
C PHE A 8 -41.30 53.18 26.98
N CYS A 9 -40.76 52.19 27.70
CA CYS A 9 -39.72 51.30 27.19
C CYS A 9 -40.27 50.42 26.05
N SER A 10 -39.56 50.38 24.92
CA SER A 10 -39.95 49.60 23.75
C SER A 10 -39.83 48.09 23.90
N GLU A 11 -39.11 47.59 24.92
CA GLU A 11 -38.99 46.14 25.16
C GLU A 11 -39.93 45.63 26.24
N CYS A 12 -40.00 46.29 27.41
CA CYS A 12 -40.78 45.79 28.54
C CYS A 12 -42.03 46.61 28.87
N GLY A 13 -42.27 47.71 28.14
CA GLY A 13 -43.44 48.58 28.36
C GLY A 13 -43.41 49.43 29.63
N GLN A 14 -42.35 49.34 30.46
CA GLN A 14 -42.26 50.11 31.69
C GLN A 14 -42.05 51.61 31.40
N LYS A 15 -42.71 52.45 32.21
CA LYS A 15 -42.63 53.90 32.13
C LYS A 15 -41.19 54.39 32.36
N ILE A 16 -40.75 55.31 31.51
CA ILE A 16 -39.41 55.89 31.56
C ILE A 16 -39.48 57.22 32.32
N GLU A 17 -38.61 57.38 33.32
CA GLU A 17 -38.43 58.65 34.03
C GLU A 17 -37.68 59.66 33.15
N GLN A 18 -38.02 60.95 33.28
CA GLN A 18 -37.39 62.01 32.49
C GLN A 18 -35.87 62.04 32.74
N GLY A 19 -35.09 61.94 31.66
CA GLY A 19 -33.62 61.93 31.71
C GLY A 19 -32.97 60.56 32.01
N ALA A 20 -33.75 59.48 32.12
CA ALA A 20 -33.20 58.14 32.35
C ALA A 20 -32.43 57.64 31.11
N LYS A 21 -31.16 57.26 31.32
CA LYS A 21 -30.30 56.66 30.27
C LYS A 21 -30.57 55.18 30.04
N PHE A 22 -31.22 54.50 31.00
CA PHE A 22 -31.55 53.07 30.95
C PHE A 22 -32.93 52.83 31.55
N CYS A 23 -33.63 51.80 31.07
CA CYS A 23 -34.92 51.38 31.63
C CYS A 23 -34.71 50.73 33.00
N SER A 24 -35.41 51.23 34.02
CA SER A 24 -35.37 50.68 35.39
C SER A 24 -35.99 49.29 35.53
N GLY A 25 -36.82 48.86 34.58
CA GLY A 25 -37.46 47.54 34.59
C GLY A 25 -36.60 46.42 33.97
N CYS A 26 -35.97 46.68 32.83
CA CYS A 26 -35.24 45.65 32.06
C CYS A 26 -33.77 45.98 31.77
N GLY A 27 -33.30 47.18 32.12
CA GLY A 27 -31.91 47.60 31.95
C GLY A 27 -31.52 48.07 30.53
N LYS A 28 -32.44 48.09 29.55
CA LYS A 28 -32.10 48.52 28.18
C LYS A 28 -31.79 50.03 28.12
N PRO A 29 -30.71 50.47 27.42
CA PRO A 29 -30.43 51.88 27.21
C PRO A 29 -31.55 52.58 26.44
N ILE A 30 -31.84 53.82 26.82
CA ILE A 30 -32.88 54.67 26.25
C ILE A 30 -32.17 55.83 25.53
N GLY A 31 -32.30 55.89 24.20
CA GLY A 31 -31.74 56.98 23.39
C GLY A 31 -30.70 56.56 22.35
N ASP A 32 -30.15 55.35 22.41
CA ASP A 32 -29.22 54.84 21.39
C ASP A 32 -29.90 53.86 20.44
N ASN A 33 -30.35 54.38 19.29
CA ASN A 33 -30.66 53.56 18.11
C ASN A 33 -29.38 53.03 17.43
N ASN A 34 -28.20 53.46 17.86
CA ASN A 34 -26.95 52.78 17.57
C ASN A 34 -26.62 51.83 18.72
N GLY A 35 -27.49 50.84 18.90
CA GLY A 35 -27.07 49.61 19.56
C GLY A 35 -25.78 49.18 18.89
N SER A 36 -24.73 48.98 19.68
CA SER A 36 -23.54 48.29 19.22
C SER A 36 -24.01 47.00 18.55
N GLN A 37 -24.10 47.04 17.21
CA GLN A 37 -24.50 45.86 16.46
C GLN A 37 -23.47 44.82 16.87
N ARG A 38 -23.94 43.79 17.57
CA ARG A 38 -23.15 42.60 17.84
C ARG A 38 -22.66 42.18 16.46
N LYS A 39 -21.38 42.45 16.17
CA LYS A 39 -20.81 42.28 14.83
C LYS A 39 -20.68 40.78 14.64
N GLN A 40 -21.77 40.14 14.22
CA GLN A 40 -21.76 38.73 13.86
C GLN A 40 -20.95 38.65 12.56
N VAL A 41 -19.70 38.23 12.69
CA VAL A 41 -18.87 37.87 11.54
C VAL A 41 -19.34 36.48 11.14
N PHE A 42 -20.17 36.40 10.10
CA PHE A 42 -20.51 35.13 9.48
C PHE A 42 -19.29 34.68 8.67
N GLU A 43 -18.66 33.58 9.07
CA GLU A 43 -17.66 32.92 8.25
C GLU A 43 -18.37 32.02 7.23
N GLY A 44 -18.22 32.34 5.93
CA GLY A 44 -18.73 31.53 4.83
C GLY A 44 -20.01 32.04 4.17
N ASN A 45 -20.46 31.31 3.14
CA ASN A 45 -21.63 31.63 2.34
C ASN A 45 -22.80 30.70 2.71
N ILE A 46 -23.99 31.26 2.91
CA ILE A 46 -25.23 30.47 3.06
C ILE A 46 -25.84 30.29 1.68
N HIS A 47 -25.90 29.05 1.20
CA HIS A 47 -26.57 28.73 -0.06
C HIS A 47 -28.07 28.53 0.19
N LYS A 48 -28.90 29.34 -0.49
CA LYS A 48 -30.37 29.27 -0.40
C LYS A 48 -30.98 28.93 -1.75
N CYS A 49 -32.13 28.26 -1.74
CA CYS A 49 -32.91 28.00 -2.94
C CYS A 49 -33.36 29.33 -3.56
N PRO A 50 -33.12 29.58 -4.86
CA PRO A 50 -33.57 30.81 -5.52
C PRO A 50 -35.09 30.85 -5.69
N ASN A 51 -35.76 29.69 -5.65
CA ASN A 51 -37.22 29.59 -5.81
C ASN A 51 -37.99 29.75 -4.49
N CYS A 52 -37.53 29.16 -3.38
CA CYS A 52 -38.29 29.13 -2.12
C CYS A 52 -37.53 29.63 -0.88
N GLY A 53 -36.23 29.95 -0.98
CA GLY A 53 -35.44 30.48 0.13
C GLY A 53 -34.95 29.44 1.15
N GLU A 54 -35.28 28.16 1.00
CA GLU A 54 -34.77 27.06 1.83
C GLU A 54 -33.23 27.03 1.86
N VAL A 55 -32.65 26.73 3.02
CA VAL A 55 -31.19 26.56 3.12
C VAL A 55 -30.81 25.21 2.52
N ILE A 56 -29.97 25.24 1.49
CA ILE A 56 -29.62 24.05 0.72
C ILE A 56 -28.36 23.42 1.29
N LYS A 57 -28.45 22.12 1.57
CA LYS A 57 -27.29 21.30 1.94
C LYS A 57 -26.38 21.07 0.73
N SER A 58 -25.13 20.73 1.01
CA SER A 58 -24.17 20.30 0.01
C SER A 58 -24.70 19.19 -0.89
N PHE A 59 -24.31 19.20 -2.17
CA PHE A 59 -24.62 18.14 -3.16
C PHE A 59 -26.09 17.94 -3.54
N VAL A 60 -26.96 18.91 -3.23
CA VAL A 60 -28.37 18.85 -3.61
C VAL A 60 -28.54 19.38 -5.04
N THR A 61 -29.07 18.53 -5.94
CA THR A 61 -29.39 18.90 -7.33
C THR A 61 -30.84 19.35 -7.50
N ILE A 62 -31.71 19.06 -6.54
CA ILE A 62 -33.13 19.43 -6.54
C ILE A 62 -33.52 19.90 -5.13
N CYS A 63 -34.13 21.08 -5.01
CA CYS A 63 -34.56 21.61 -3.73
C CYS A 63 -35.57 20.66 -3.05
N PRO A 64 -35.30 20.17 -1.82
CA PRO A 64 -36.18 19.23 -1.13
C PRO A 64 -37.53 19.84 -0.75
N SER A 65 -37.60 21.17 -0.60
CA SER A 65 -38.80 21.88 -0.16
C SER A 65 -39.73 22.30 -1.31
N CYS A 66 -39.21 22.52 -2.53
CA CYS A 66 -40.03 23.05 -3.64
C CYS A 66 -39.81 22.36 -5.00
N GLY A 67 -38.92 21.38 -5.12
CA GLY A 67 -38.68 20.66 -6.37
C GLY A 67 -37.88 21.42 -7.43
N PHE A 68 -37.37 22.62 -7.12
CA PHE A 68 -36.55 23.39 -8.06
C PHE A 68 -35.23 22.68 -8.38
N GLU A 69 -34.94 22.45 -9.66
CA GLU A 69 -33.70 21.84 -10.14
C GLU A 69 -32.57 22.88 -10.27
N PHE A 70 -31.43 22.63 -9.63
CA PHE A 70 -30.25 23.47 -9.74
C PHE A 70 -29.47 23.09 -11.01
N ARG A 71 -29.51 23.96 -12.04
CA ARG A 71 -28.84 23.72 -13.33
C ARG A 71 -27.50 24.46 -13.51
N ASP A 72 -27.28 25.55 -12.77
CA ASP A 72 -26.09 26.40 -12.88
C ASP A 72 -25.38 26.53 -11.53
N THR A 73 -24.70 25.49 -11.07
CA THR A 73 -23.78 25.61 -9.95
C THR A 73 -22.46 26.15 -10.47
N LYS A 74 -22.09 27.39 -10.10
CA LYS A 74 -20.69 27.82 -10.14
C LYS A 74 -19.90 26.81 -9.29
N SER A 75 -19.26 25.85 -9.94
CA SER A 75 -18.38 24.89 -9.28
C SER A 75 -17.31 25.63 -8.50
N SER A 76 -16.68 24.97 -7.54
CA SER A 76 -15.55 25.56 -6.83
C SER A 76 -14.51 26.09 -7.83
N ASN A 77 -14.13 27.37 -7.70
CA ASN A 77 -13.20 27.97 -8.67
C ASN A 77 -11.79 27.35 -8.52
N ALA A 78 -11.42 26.96 -7.29
CA ALA A 78 -10.07 26.53 -6.96
C ALA A 78 -9.71 25.14 -7.53
N VAL A 79 -10.57 24.13 -7.37
CA VAL A 79 -10.31 22.77 -7.88
C VAL A 79 -10.36 22.74 -9.40
N LYS A 80 -11.28 23.51 -10.00
CA LYS A 80 -11.38 23.66 -11.45
C LYS A 80 -10.15 24.36 -12.04
N GLU A 81 -9.76 25.52 -11.52
CA GLU A 81 -8.55 26.23 -11.97
C GLU A 81 -7.29 25.37 -11.83
N PHE A 82 -7.23 24.54 -10.78
CA PHE A 82 -6.16 23.58 -10.58
C PHE A 82 -6.16 22.47 -11.64
N ALA A 83 -7.32 21.88 -11.95
CA ALA A 83 -7.45 20.87 -12.99
C ALA A 83 -7.06 21.42 -14.39
N ASP A 84 -7.53 22.62 -14.74
CA ASP A 84 -7.25 23.26 -16.03
C ASP A 84 -5.74 23.50 -16.22
N LYS A 85 -5.06 23.98 -15.17
CA LYS A 85 -3.60 24.19 -15.17
C LYS A 85 -2.82 22.88 -15.30
N LEU A 86 -3.28 21.82 -14.65
CA LEU A 86 -2.66 20.50 -14.76
C LEU A 86 -2.79 19.95 -16.18
N GLU A 87 -3.98 20.03 -16.78
CA GLU A 87 -4.22 19.60 -18.16
C GLU A 87 -3.33 20.36 -19.14
N TYR A 88 -3.21 21.67 -18.97
CA TYR A 88 -2.32 22.51 -19.78
C TYR A 88 -0.86 22.01 -19.72
N LEU A 89 -0.31 21.78 -18.52
CA LEU A 89 1.06 21.28 -18.35
C LEU A 89 1.26 19.88 -18.95
N GLN A 90 0.26 19.01 -18.84
CA GLN A 90 0.29 17.66 -19.41
C GLN A 90 0.26 17.69 -20.95
N SER A 91 -0.47 18.63 -21.56
CA SER A 91 -0.62 18.75 -23.01
C SER A 91 0.66 19.18 -23.74
N GLN A 92 1.55 19.92 -23.07
CA GLN A 92 2.78 20.47 -23.67
C GLN A 92 3.86 19.42 -23.98
N LYS A 93 3.69 18.15 -23.57
CA LYS A 93 4.68 17.08 -23.77
C LYS A 93 4.74 16.49 -25.19
N LYS A 94 3.94 16.98 -26.15
CA LYS A 94 3.71 16.27 -27.43
C LYS A 94 4.55 16.72 -28.64
N ALA A 95 5.53 17.62 -28.51
CA ALA A 95 6.35 18.04 -29.65
C ALA A 95 7.71 17.32 -29.70
N PRO A 96 7.93 16.33 -30.59
CA PRO A 96 9.25 15.76 -30.82
C PRO A 96 10.12 16.77 -31.58
N SER A 97 10.97 17.51 -30.86
CA SER A 97 12.01 18.31 -31.51
C SER A 97 13.20 17.42 -31.85
N ILE A 98 13.59 17.37 -33.13
CA ILE A 98 14.79 16.68 -33.64
C ILE A 98 16.06 17.13 -32.88
N ILE A 99 16.05 18.35 -32.35
CA ILE A 99 17.14 18.94 -31.54
C ILE A 99 17.28 18.23 -30.17
N SER A 100 16.21 17.65 -29.62
CA SER A 100 16.23 16.98 -28.31
C SER A 100 17.02 15.66 -28.33
N GLY A 101 17.06 14.95 -29.46
CA GLY A 101 17.80 13.69 -29.58
C GLY A 101 19.32 13.88 -29.48
N VAL A 102 19.84 14.91 -30.14
CA VAL A 102 21.29 15.25 -30.12
C VAL A 102 21.68 15.86 -28.77
N ALA A 103 20.84 16.73 -28.21
CA ALA A 103 21.10 17.35 -26.91
C ALA A 103 21.12 16.33 -25.75
N LYS A 104 20.25 15.32 -25.78
CA LYS A 104 20.21 14.20 -24.81
C LYS A 104 21.43 13.28 -24.94
N SER A 105 21.93 13.04 -26.15
CA SER A 105 23.16 12.27 -26.40
C SER A 105 24.45 12.95 -25.90
N LEU A 106 24.43 14.27 -25.72
CA LEU A 106 25.57 15.06 -25.26
C LEU A 106 25.50 15.42 -23.76
N GLY A 107 24.51 14.92 -23.02
CA GLY A 107 24.29 15.27 -21.62
C GLY A 107 23.75 16.70 -21.41
N ILE A 108 23.37 17.39 -22.49
CA ILE A 108 22.76 18.73 -22.49
C ILE A 108 21.24 18.57 -22.70
N GLY A 109 20.60 17.68 -21.94
CA GLY A 109 19.14 17.50 -21.98
C GLY A 109 18.46 18.55 -21.10
N LYS A 110 17.60 19.40 -21.69
CA LYS A 110 16.73 20.30 -20.91
C LYS A 110 15.87 19.48 -19.96
N SER A 111 15.97 19.84 -18.68
CA SER A 111 15.19 19.34 -17.55
C SER A 111 13.70 19.15 -17.86
N ASP A 112 13.21 18.01 -17.39
CA ASP A 112 11.92 17.64 -16.77
C ASP A 112 11.05 18.74 -16.10
N ASN A 113 11.16 19.99 -16.52
CA ASN A 113 10.56 21.15 -15.85
C ASN A 113 9.04 20.99 -15.67
N ASN A 114 8.35 20.36 -16.62
CA ASN A 114 6.90 20.18 -16.54
C ASN A 114 6.48 19.00 -15.64
N GLU A 115 7.22 17.89 -15.56
CA GLU A 115 6.86 16.77 -14.64
C GLU A 115 7.09 17.17 -13.20
N GLU A 116 8.22 17.82 -12.92
CA GLU A 116 8.49 18.35 -11.59
C GLU A 116 7.46 19.40 -11.19
N GLN A 117 7.08 20.31 -12.11
CA GLN A 117 6.01 21.27 -11.89
C GLN A 117 4.66 20.59 -11.61
N ILE A 118 4.28 19.55 -12.37
CA ILE A 118 3.04 18.79 -12.12
C ILE A 118 3.08 18.14 -10.74
N LEU A 119 4.19 17.48 -10.39
CA LEU A 119 4.33 16.82 -9.08
C LEU A 119 4.27 17.83 -7.93
N ASN A 120 4.95 18.96 -8.06
CA ASN A 120 4.93 20.03 -7.06
C ASN A 120 3.54 20.66 -6.94
N MET A 121 2.85 20.84 -8.07
CA MET A 121 1.48 21.33 -8.10
C MET A 121 0.53 20.40 -7.34
N ILE A 122 0.60 19.09 -7.56
CA ILE A 122 -0.21 18.09 -6.84
C ILE A 122 0.11 18.10 -5.34
N ARG A 123 1.40 18.07 -4.97
CA ARG A 123 1.84 17.98 -3.57
C ARG A 123 1.46 19.22 -2.77
N ASN A 124 1.62 20.40 -3.35
CA ASN A 124 1.45 21.68 -2.65
C ASN A 124 0.04 22.26 -2.76
N PHE A 125 -0.85 21.67 -3.56
CA PHE A 125 -2.22 22.18 -3.69
C PHE A 125 -2.97 22.15 -2.35
N THR A 126 -3.50 23.30 -1.94
CA THR A 126 -4.32 23.40 -0.73
C THR A 126 -5.79 23.22 -1.10
N VAL A 127 -6.33 22.03 -0.83
CA VAL A 127 -7.77 21.79 -1.00
C VAL A 127 -8.53 22.64 0.02
N PRO A 128 -9.54 23.43 -0.39
CA PRO A 128 -10.37 24.16 0.56
C PRO A 128 -11.10 23.26 1.57
N ASN A 129 -11.79 23.88 2.54
CA ASN A 129 -12.43 23.16 3.66
C ASN A 129 -13.91 22.82 3.43
N THR A 130 -14.47 23.13 2.27
CA THR A 130 -15.88 22.81 1.99
C THR A 130 -16.03 21.32 1.65
N LYS A 131 -17.23 20.76 1.87
CA LYS A 131 -17.49 19.36 1.55
C LYS A 131 -17.39 19.11 0.05
N GLU A 132 -17.90 20.04 -0.74
CA GLU A 132 -17.91 20.06 -2.19
C GLU A 132 -16.49 20.05 -2.75
N ASP A 133 -15.63 20.97 -2.28
CA ASP A 133 -14.23 21.05 -2.69
C ASP A 133 -13.47 19.75 -2.42
N VAL A 134 -13.67 19.18 -1.23
CA VAL A 134 -13.04 17.93 -0.84
C VAL A 134 -13.51 16.77 -1.72
N PHE A 135 -14.81 16.68 -1.98
CA PHE A 135 -15.37 15.62 -2.82
C PHE A 135 -14.95 15.74 -4.29
N GLU A 136 -15.01 16.94 -4.87
CA GLU A 136 -14.54 17.23 -6.23
C GLU A 136 -13.06 16.88 -6.38
N PHE A 137 -12.24 17.27 -5.41
CA PHE A 137 -10.83 16.91 -5.42
C PHE A 137 -10.59 15.41 -5.29
N MET A 138 -11.35 14.70 -4.45
CA MET A 138 -11.24 13.24 -4.32
C MET A 138 -11.59 12.52 -5.64
N ILE A 139 -12.60 13.00 -6.37
CA ILE A 139 -12.93 12.49 -7.70
C ILE A 139 -11.75 12.71 -8.66
N LEU A 140 -11.23 13.95 -8.72
CA LEU A 140 -10.09 14.30 -9.56
C LEU A 140 -8.85 13.44 -9.23
N ALA A 141 -8.54 13.27 -7.95
CA ALA A 141 -7.39 12.48 -7.53
C ALA A 141 -7.57 11.00 -7.91
N SER A 142 -8.75 10.43 -7.64
CA SER A 142 -9.03 9.02 -7.95
C SER A 142 -8.95 8.70 -9.45
N SER A 143 -9.39 9.62 -10.32
CA SER A 143 -9.35 9.43 -11.78
C SER A 143 -7.95 9.58 -12.37
N ASN A 144 -7.06 10.31 -11.69
CA ASN A 144 -5.67 10.51 -12.13
C ASN A 144 -4.69 9.46 -11.61
N ILE A 145 -5.11 8.55 -10.71
CA ILE A 145 -4.26 7.46 -10.23
C ILE A 145 -4.21 6.35 -11.27
N ASN A 146 -3.03 6.13 -11.88
CA ASN A 146 -2.83 5.09 -12.87
C ASN A 146 -2.42 3.77 -12.18
N ILE A 147 -3.42 2.91 -11.94
CA ILE A 147 -3.22 1.60 -11.28
C ILE A 147 -2.27 0.71 -12.08
N SER A 148 -2.38 0.73 -13.42
CA SER A 148 -1.49 -0.04 -14.29
C SER A 148 -0.03 0.36 -14.11
N ALA A 149 0.28 1.66 -14.06
CA ALA A 149 1.64 2.18 -13.87
C ALA A 149 2.22 1.78 -12.50
N ILE A 150 1.40 1.76 -11.44
CA ILE A 150 1.81 1.28 -10.10
C ILE A 150 2.18 -0.21 -10.14
N SER A 151 1.39 -1.01 -10.87
CA SER A 151 1.57 -2.46 -10.96
C SER A 151 2.58 -2.92 -12.02
N ALA A 152 3.00 -2.02 -12.91
CA ALA A 152 3.90 -2.34 -14.01
C ALA A 152 5.23 -2.92 -13.50
N GLU A 153 5.73 -3.91 -14.24
CA GLU A 153 7.06 -4.49 -14.06
C GLU A 153 8.03 -3.74 -14.96
N TYR A 154 9.26 -3.56 -14.47
CA TYR A 154 10.35 -3.09 -15.31
C TYR A 154 10.65 -4.18 -16.34
N SER A 155 10.36 -3.90 -17.61
CA SER A 155 10.77 -4.76 -18.72
C SER A 155 12.15 -4.32 -19.18
N SER A 156 13.14 -5.21 -19.09
CA SER A 156 14.50 -4.98 -19.61
C SER A 156 14.53 -4.76 -21.13
N ASP A 157 13.48 -5.15 -21.84
CA ASP A 157 13.29 -4.96 -23.29
C ASP A 157 12.66 -3.60 -23.67
N ALA A 158 12.20 -2.81 -22.70
CA ALA A 158 11.65 -1.49 -22.99
C ALA A 158 12.78 -0.49 -23.24
N GLY A 159 12.72 0.24 -24.35
CA GLY A 159 13.67 1.30 -24.65
C GLY A 159 13.72 2.36 -23.54
N ALA A 160 14.86 3.06 -23.41
CA ALA A 160 15.09 4.03 -22.34
C ALA A 160 13.98 5.08 -22.19
N ASN A 161 13.37 5.51 -23.30
CA ASN A 161 12.28 6.50 -23.30
C ASN A 161 10.97 5.96 -22.69
N SER A 162 10.63 4.68 -22.92
CA SER A 162 9.43 4.06 -22.32
C SER A 162 9.56 3.84 -20.81
N THR A 163 10.79 3.61 -20.33
CA THR A 163 11.09 3.49 -18.89
C THR A 163 10.93 4.82 -18.16
N GLU A 164 11.43 5.91 -18.75
CA GLU A 164 11.31 7.26 -18.20
C GLU A 164 9.85 7.71 -18.10
N GLU A 165 9.08 7.48 -19.16
CA GLU A 165 7.64 7.77 -19.18
C GLU A 165 6.86 6.97 -18.13
N LEU A 166 7.16 5.66 -18.00
CA LEU A 166 6.55 4.82 -16.98
C LEU A 166 6.87 5.30 -15.55
N ASN A 167 8.13 5.68 -15.30
CA ASN A 167 8.56 6.21 -14.01
C ASN A 167 7.85 7.53 -13.68
N ALA A 168 7.68 8.40 -14.67
CA ALA A 168 6.93 9.64 -14.50
C ALA A 168 5.44 9.39 -14.20
N MET A 169 4.80 8.47 -14.93
CA MET A 169 3.41 8.06 -14.66
C MET A 169 3.24 7.47 -13.26
N LYS A 170 4.21 6.67 -12.81
CA LYS A 170 4.23 6.10 -11.46
C LYS A 170 4.40 7.18 -10.39
N ALA A 171 5.36 8.09 -10.57
CA ALA A 171 5.58 9.21 -9.65
C ALA A 171 4.34 10.11 -9.52
N ARG A 172 3.65 10.40 -10.64
CA ARG A 172 2.38 11.14 -10.64
C ARG A 172 1.29 10.39 -9.89
N SER A 173 1.14 9.09 -10.14
CA SER A 173 0.15 8.26 -9.45
C SER A 173 0.41 8.17 -7.94
N ASP A 174 1.67 8.07 -7.53
CA ASP A 174 2.06 8.07 -6.12
C ASP A 174 1.79 9.44 -5.45
N ALA A 175 2.04 10.54 -6.16
CA ALA A 175 1.72 11.89 -5.67
C ALA A 175 0.20 12.07 -5.46
N TRP A 176 -0.62 11.63 -6.43
CA TRP A 176 -2.09 11.64 -6.30
C TRP A 176 -2.57 10.74 -5.16
N GLN A 177 -2.01 9.54 -5.03
CA GLN A 177 -2.35 8.63 -3.92
C GLN A 177 -2.09 9.30 -2.57
N SER A 178 -0.90 9.89 -2.39
CA SER A 178 -0.54 10.60 -1.14
C SER A 178 -1.43 11.80 -0.88
N LYS A 179 -1.78 12.57 -1.91
CA LYS A 179 -2.65 13.73 -1.75
C LYS A 179 -4.09 13.33 -1.43
N MET A 180 -4.60 12.29 -2.08
CA MET A 180 -5.92 11.71 -1.80
C MET A 180 -6.01 11.24 -0.34
N GLU A 181 -4.97 10.58 0.19
CA GLU A 181 -4.87 10.19 1.59
C GLU A 181 -4.99 11.39 2.53
N GLN A 182 -4.21 12.45 2.29
CA GLN A 182 -4.25 13.68 3.10
C GLN A 182 -5.65 14.32 3.09
N VAL A 183 -6.28 14.36 1.92
CA VAL A 183 -7.61 14.96 1.74
C VAL A 183 -8.68 14.11 2.43
N TYR A 184 -8.57 12.78 2.36
CA TYR A 184 -9.44 11.87 3.10
C TYR A 184 -9.31 12.04 4.62
N GLN A 185 -8.08 12.11 5.15
CA GLN A 185 -7.85 12.33 6.59
C GLN A 185 -8.45 13.67 7.06
N LYS A 186 -8.23 14.72 6.26
CA LYS A 186 -8.83 16.03 6.49
C LYS A 186 -10.37 15.96 6.50
N ALA A 187 -10.95 15.26 5.53
CA ALA A 187 -12.40 15.06 5.42
C ALA A 187 -12.97 14.36 6.66
N ASN A 188 -12.30 13.29 7.10
CA ASN A 188 -12.67 12.52 8.28
C ASN A 188 -12.65 13.37 9.56
N ILE A 189 -11.65 14.25 9.71
CA ILE A 189 -11.56 15.17 10.86
C ILE A 189 -12.63 16.26 10.78
N ALA A 190 -12.83 16.87 9.60
CA ALA A 190 -13.69 18.03 9.44
C ALA A 190 -15.19 17.67 9.49
N PHE A 191 -15.59 16.53 8.93
CA PHE A 191 -16.99 16.15 8.80
C PHE A 191 -17.22 14.64 8.83
N GLY A 192 -16.39 13.87 9.54
CA GLY A 192 -16.55 12.40 9.67
C GLY A 192 -17.88 11.94 10.28
N SER A 193 -18.52 12.78 11.10
CA SER A 193 -19.87 12.54 11.67
C SER A 193 -21.01 12.83 10.69
N ASP A 194 -20.70 13.43 9.54
CA ASP A 194 -21.71 13.84 8.57
C ASP A 194 -22.16 12.65 7.69
N PRO A 195 -23.47 12.49 7.42
CA PRO A 195 -23.96 11.41 6.57
C PRO A 195 -23.35 11.39 5.16
N ASP A 196 -23.04 12.56 4.59
CA ASP A 196 -22.45 12.63 3.24
C ASP A 196 -20.98 12.18 3.20
N PHE A 197 -20.30 12.08 4.35
CA PHE A 197 -18.93 11.56 4.44
C PHE A 197 -18.80 10.14 3.89
N ILE A 198 -19.87 9.34 3.94
CA ILE A 198 -19.91 7.98 3.39
C ILE A 198 -19.49 7.98 1.91
N LYS A 199 -19.89 8.98 1.12
CA LYS A 199 -19.52 9.09 -0.30
C LYS A 199 -18.01 9.23 -0.49
N ILE A 200 -17.37 10.04 0.37
CA ILE A 200 -15.92 10.26 0.35
C ILE A 200 -15.17 9.00 0.80
N ARG A 201 -15.64 8.36 1.87
CA ARG A 201 -15.07 7.10 2.37
C ARG A 201 -15.18 5.98 1.34
N ASP A 202 -16.34 5.79 0.72
CA ASP A 202 -16.54 4.74 -0.28
C ASP A 202 -15.67 4.95 -1.52
N LEU A 203 -15.46 6.20 -1.93
CA LEU A 203 -14.53 6.53 -3.01
C LEU A 203 -13.08 6.22 -2.64
N TYR A 204 -12.65 6.63 -1.45
CA TYR A 204 -11.32 6.34 -0.92
C TYR A 204 -11.08 4.82 -0.81
N ASP A 205 -11.98 4.09 -0.17
CA ASP A 205 -11.86 2.65 0.07
C ASP A 205 -11.78 1.86 -1.22
N ARG A 206 -12.62 2.17 -2.20
CA ARG A 206 -12.59 1.50 -3.52
C ARG A 206 -11.27 1.73 -4.23
N THR A 207 -10.79 2.97 -4.25
CA THR A 207 -9.54 3.34 -4.91
C THR A 207 -8.35 2.67 -4.24
N THR A 208 -8.27 2.74 -2.90
CA THR A 208 -7.21 2.12 -2.11
C THR A 208 -7.21 0.59 -2.21
N LYS A 209 -8.39 -0.04 -2.23
CA LYS A 209 -8.51 -1.49 -2.47
C LYS A 209 -7.96 -1.89 -3.84
N ALA A 210 -8.28 -1.12 -4.89
CA ALA A 210 -7.79 -1.39 -6.25
C ALA A 210 -6.26 -1.23 -6.38
N ILE A 211 -5.69 -0.21 -5.72
CA ILE A 211 -4.23 -0.03 -5.65
C ILE A 211 -3.57 -1.22 -4.93
N ASN A 212 -4.11 -1.61 -3.78
CA ASN A 212 -3.53 -2.68 -2.96
C ASN A 212 -3.66 -4.06 -3.62
N SER A 213 -4.77 -4.34 -4.31
CA SER A 213 -4.94 -5.58 -5.06
C SER A 213 -3.95 -5.67 -6.23
N ALA A 214 -3.69 -4.55 -6.92
CA ALA A 214 -2.71 -4.47 -7.99
C ALA A 214 -1.27 -4.69 -7.47
N LYS A 215 -0.90 -4.07 -6.34
CA LYS A 215 0.39 -4.30 -5.67
C LYS A 215 0.57 -5.75 -5.22
N LYS A 216 -0.48 -6.38 -4.68
CA LYS A 216 -0.47 -7.80 -4.26
C LYS A 216 -0.38 -8.76 -5.44
N ALA A 217 -1.05 -8.47 -6.56
CA ALA A 217 -0.95 -9.28 -7.78
C ALA A 217 0.49 -9.32 -8.28
N LYS A 218 1.17 -8.17 -8.31
CA LYS A 218 2.59 -8.05 -8.61
C LYS A 218 3.46 -8.90 -7.66
N SER A 219 3.32 -8.70 -6.35
CA SER A 219 4.10 -9.46 -5.35
C SER A 219 3.91 -10.98 -5.48
N ARG A 220 2.68 -11.45 -5.75
CA ARG A 220 2.41 -12.87 -6.00
C ARG A 220 3.12 -13.38 -7.25
N LYS A 221 3.10 -12.61 -8.35
CA LYS A 221 3.78 -12.97 -9.59
C LYS A 221 5.30 -13.09 -9.38
N THR A 222 5.92 -12.07 -8.77
CA THR A 222 7.36 -12.08 -8.47
C THR A 222 7.75 -13.24 -7.55
N ARG A 223 6.97 -13.49 -6.49
CA ARG A 223 7.20 -14.63 -5.58
C ARG A 223 7.11 -15.97 -6.30
N ASN A 224 6.09 -16.16 -7.14
CA ASN A 224 5.92 -17.40 -7.89
C ASN A 224 7.04 -17.63 -8.91
N THR A 225 7.54 -16.58 -9.56
CA THR A 225 8.69 -16.67 -10.48
C THR A 225 9.98 -17.08 -9.74
N ILE A 226 10.23 -16.50 -8.56
CA ILE A 226 11.39 -16.87 -7.73
C ILE A 226 11.29 -18.32 -7.26
N ILE A 227 10.11 -18.73 -6.76
CA ILE A 227 9.87 -20.11 -6.32
C ILE A 227 10.09 -21.09 -7.49
N LEU A 228 9.57 -20.79 -8.68
CA LEU A 228 9.76 -21.62 -9.86
C LEU A 228 11.25 -21.74 -10.21
N GLY A 229 12.00 -20.64 -10.20
CA GLY A 229 13.45 -20.65 -10.44
C GLY A 229 14.23 -21.47 -9.42
N LEU A 230 13.90 -21.36 -8.12
CA LEU A 230 14.50 -22.16 -7.06
C LEU A 230 14.15 -23.64 -7.21
N CYS A 231 12.90 -23.97 -7.50
CA CYS A 231 12.48 -25.34 -7.76
C CYS A 231 13.25 -25.95 -8.95
N LEU A 232 13.39 -25.21 -10.05
CA LEU A 232 14.14 -25.66 -11.22
C LEU A 232 15.63 -25.90 -10.93
N MET A 233 16.22 -25.16 -9.98
CA MET A 233 17.62 -25.32 -9.60
C MET A 233 17.83 -26.48 -8.60
N PHE A 234 17.05 -26.52 -7.53
CA PHE A 234 17.28 -27.43 -6.41
C PHE A 234 16.67 -28.82 -6.60
N VAL A 235 15.53 -28.95 -7.28
CA VAL A 235 14.88 -30.25 -7.47
C VAL A 235 15.78 -31.21 -8.25
N PRO A 236 16.41 -30.84 -9.38
CA PRO A 236 17.32 -31.74 -10.08
C PRO A 236 18.55 -32.11 -9.26
N ALA A 237 19.11 -31.18 -8.48
CA ALA A 237 20.27 -31.44 -7.63
C ALA A 237 19.94 -32.45 -6.51
N ILE A 238 18.78 -32.30 -5.87
CA ILE A 238 18.29 -33.25 -4.86
C ILE A 238 18.06 -34.63 -5.50
N LEU A 239 17.39 -34.67 -6.66
CA LEU A 239 17.16 -35.93 -7.38
C LEU A 239 18.47 -36.62 -7.76
N PHE A 240 19.44 -35.86 -8.27
CA PHE A 240 20.76 -36.40 -8.63
C PHE A 240 21.52 -36.92 -7.40
N GLY A 241 21.49 -36.18 -6.28
CA GLY A 241 22.07 -36.63 -5.02
C GLY A 241 21.43 -37.92 -4.50
N LEU A 242 20.11 -38.06 -4.62
CA LEU A 242 19.39 -39.27 -4.23
C LEU A 242 19.78 -40.50 -5.07
N VAL A 243 20.03 -40.33 -6.38
CA VAL A 243 20.47 -41.43 -7.27
C VAL A 243 21.80 -42.03 -6.81
N GLY A 244 22.74 -41.22 -6.32
CA GLY A 244 24.02 -41.71 -5.78
C GLY A 244 23.93 -42.20 -4.33
N TYR A 245 23.15 -41.51 -3.49
CA TYR A 245 23.08 -41.77 -2.05
C TYR A 245 22.31 -43.05 -1.69
N ILE A 246 21.19 -43.33 -2.35
CA ILE A 246 20.35 -44.50 -2.07
C ILE A 246 21.09 -45.84 -2.24
N PRO A 247 21.80 -46.12 -3.36
CA PRO A 247 22.52 -47.39 -3.53
C PRO A 247 23.73 -47.53 -2.61
N HIS A 248 24.37 -46.43 -2.18
CA HIS A 248 25.43 -46.48 -1.17
C HIS A 248 24.91 -47.00 0.17
N ARG A 249 23.85 -46.37 0.69
CA ARG A 249 23.24 -46.74 1.97
C ARG A 249 22.69 -48.17 1.98
N MET A 250 22.11 -48.64 0.86
CA MET A 250 21.66 -50.03 0.75
C MET A 250 22.81 -51.05 0.83
N ARG A 251 24.01 -50.71 0.34
CA ARG A 251 25.19 -51.59 0.43
C ARG A 251 25.74 -51.63 1.85
N GLU A 252 25.81 -50.49 2.54
CA GLU A 252 26.22 -50.43 3.95
C GLU A 252 25.31 -51.28 4.84
N ASN A 253 23.99 -51.14 4.71
CA ASN A 253 23.03 -51.95 5.48
C ASN A 253 23.21 -53.47 5.28
N LYS A 254 23.59 -53.91 4.07
CA LYS A 254 23.84 -55.34 3.81
C LYS A 254 25.07 -55.84 4.56
N LEU A 255 26.14 -55.05 4.62
CA LEU A 255 27.35 -55.40 5.35
C LEU A 255 27.12 -55.40 6.86
N GLU A 256 26.34 -54.44 7.36
CA GLU A 256 25.91 -54.44 8.77
C GLU A 256 25.13 -55.71 9.13
N GLN A 257 24.24 -56.17 8.24
CA GLN A 257 23.54 -57.44 8.44
C GLN A 257 24.52 -58.63 8.46
N THR A 258 25.49 -58.69 7.55
CA THR A 258 26.52 -59.74 7.56
C THR A 258 27.33 -59.73 8.86
N VAL A 259 27.66 -58.56 9.41
CA VAL A 259 28.35 -58.45 10.71
C VAL A 259 27.48 -58.99 11.84
N GLN A 260 26.18 -58.72 11.85
CA GLN A 260 25.27 -59.30 12.84
C GLN A 260 25.23 -60.83 12.73
N GLU A 261 25.18 -61.37 11.52
CA GLU A 261 25.23 -62.82 11.30
C GLU A 261 26.54 -63.45 11.81
N ILE A 262 27.68 -62.79 11.58
CA ILE A 262 28.99 -63.23 12.11
C ILE A 262 28.97 -63.27 13.64
N GLN A 263 28.42 -62.24 14.29
CA GLN A 263 28.33 -62.20 15.75
C GLN A 263 27.45 -63.33 16.30
N VAL A 264 26.35 -63.65 15.61
CA VAL A 264 25.49 -64.80 15.95
C VAL A 264 26.26 -66.12 15.81
N ASP A 265 26.98 -66.32 14.71
CA ASP A 265 27.78 -67.54 14.50
C ASP A 265 28.86 -67.71 15.59
N ILE A 266 29.55 -66.63 15.97
CA ILE A 266 30.53 -66.63 17.07
C ILE A 266 29.87 -67.05 18.39
N SER A 267 28.67 -66.54 18.69
CA SER A 267 27.94 -66.87 19.91
C SER A 267 27.43 -68.31 19.94
N ASN A 268 27.14 -68.88 18.77
CA ASN A 268 26.74 -70.28 18.61
C ASN A 268 27.94 -71.24 18.59
N GLY A 269 29.17 -70.72 18.58
CA GLY A 269 30.41 -71.49 18.52
C GLY A 269 30.78 -71.98 17.11
N ASP A 270 30.09 -71.51 16.07
CA ASP A 270 30.38 -71.85 14.67
C ASP A 270 31.44 -70.90 14.09
N TYR A 271 32.69 -71.08 14.56
CA TYR A 271 33.80 -70.20 14.21
C TYR A 271 34.22 -70.31 12.74
N ASP A 272 34.00 -71.46 12.10
CA ASP A 272 34.34 -71.66 10.69
C ASP A 272 33.34 -70.94 9.79
N ALA A 273 32.04 -71.00 10.09
CA ALA A 273 31.03 -70.20 9.38
C ALA A 273 31.25 -68.69 9.60
N ALA A 274 31.56 -68.28 10.83
CA ALA A 274 31.88 -66.90 11.16
C ALA A 274 33.10 -66.38 10.36
N LEU A 275 34.15 -67.19 10.25
CA LEU A 275 35.38 -66.82 9.53
C LEU A 275 35.13 -66.68 8.03
N ILE A 276 34.37 -67.59 7.42
CA ILE A 276 33.99 -67.52 6.00
C ILE A 276 33.20 -66.24 5.73
N LYS A 277 32.22 -65.91 6.58
CA LYS A 277 31.42 -64.68 6.45
C LYS A 277 32.28 -63.43 6.65
N ALA A 278 33.18 -63.42 7.63
CA ALA A 278 34.09 -62.30 7.87
C ALA A 278 35.05 -62.06 6.69
N GLN A 279 35.59 -63.12 6.09
CA GLN A 279 36.43 -63.02 4.89
C GLN A 279 35.64 -62.57 3.66
N SER A 280 34.31 -62.79 3.65
CA SER A 280 33.40 -62.36 2.58
C SER A 280 32.88 -60.92 2.70
N LEU A 281 33.29 -60.16 3.73
CA LEU A 281 33.08 -58.70 3.81
C LEU A 281 33.94 -58.02 2.72
N HIS A 282 33.51 -58.18 1.46
CA HIS A 282 34.26 -57.79 0.29
C HIS A 282 34.13 -56.29 0.01
N MET A 283 35.26 -55.69 -0.37
CA MET A 283 35.39 -54.30 -0.80
C MET A 283 34.77 -54.11 -2.19
N ASP A 284 33.73 -53.29 -2.33
CA ASP A 284 33.29 -52.87 -3.67
C ASP A 284 34.17 -51.68 -4.12
N ASP A 285 34.64 -51.71 -5.36
CA ASP A 285 35.61 -50.74 -5.90
C ASP A 285 35.09 -49.29 -5.81
N ASN A 286 33.77 -49.13 -5.80
CA ASN A 286 33.04 -47.87 -5.85
C ASN A 286 32.75 -47.25 -4.46
N TRP A 287 33.50 -47.67 -3.43
CA TRP A 287 33.41 -47.13 -2.08
C TRP A 287 34.26 -45.86 -1.89
N SER A 288 33.80 -44.97 -1.01
CA SER A 288 34.60 -43.81 -0.57
C SER A 288 35.84 -44.28 0.20
N SER A 289 36.89 -43.46 0.27
CA SER A 289 38.11 -43.81 1.03
C SER A 289 37.81 -44.05 2.51
N GLU A 290 36.93 -43.24 3.09
CA GLU A 290 36.51 -43.34 4.50
C GLU A 290 35.70 -44.61 4.77
N SER A 291 34.75 -44.93 3.88
CA SER A 291 33.95 -46.14 4.01
C SER A 291 34.81 -47.40 3.82
N LYS A 292 35.83 -47.38 2.94
CA LYS A 292 36.77 -48.50 2.78
C LYS A 292 37.55 -48.77 4.07
N GLU A 293 38.16 -47.73 4.64
CA GLU A 293 38.93 -47.82 5.87
C GLU A 293 38.07 -48.39 7.03
N HIS A 294 36.84 -47.88 7.19
CA HIS A 294 35.92 -48.36 8.21
C HIS A 294 35.65 -49.88 8.13
N TRP A 295 35.32 -50.41 6.95
CA TRP A 295 35.01 -51.84 6.81
C TRP A 295 36.24 -52.74 6.80
N ASP A 296 37.40 -52.22 6.41
CA ASP A 296 38.69 -52.92 6.55
C ASP A 296 39.03 -53.14 8.03
N GLU A 297 38.93 -52.09 8.84
CA GLU A 297 39.12 -52.18 10.29
C GLU A 297 38.12 -53.16 10.93
N GLN A 298 36.84 -53.08 10.55
CA GLN A 298 35.82 -54.00 11.04
C GLN A 298 36.16 -55.45 10.67
N ARG A 299 36.53 -55.73 9.43
CA ARG A 299 36.92 -57.07 8.98
C ARG A 299 38.08 -57.62 9.80
N GLU A 300 39.15 -56.85 9.95
CA GLU A 300 40.33 -57.28 10.71
C GLU A 300 40.01 -57.54 12.18
N SER A 301 39.19 -56.68 12.78
CA SER A 301 38.78 -56.83 14.18
C SER A 301 37.96 -58.12 14.40
N LEU A 302 37.05 -58.43 13.47
CA LEU A 302 36.22 -59.63 13.53
C LEU A 302 37.06 -60.90 13.34
N ILE A 303 38.00 -60.91 12.39
CA ILE A 303 38.89 -62.07 12.18
C ILE A 303 39.72 -62.35 13.44
N LYS A 304 40.36 -61.33 14.01
CA LYS A 304 41.14 -61.48 15.26
C LYS A 304 40.29 -62.01 16.40
N LEU A 305 39.06 -61.52 16.54
CA LEU A 305 38.12 -62.00 17.56
C LEU A 305 37.71 -63.47 17.35
N ILE A 306 37.44 -63.87 16.11
CA ILE A 306 37.07 -65.25 15.76
C ILE A 306 38.23 -66.20 16.05
N GLU A 307 39.45 -65.86 15.64
CA GLU A 307 40.65 -66.67 15.88
C GLU A 307 40.92 -66.84 17.37
N GLN A 308 40.86 -65.75 18.14
CA GLN A 308 41.02 -65.82 19.59
C GLN A 308 39.95 -66.71 20.25
N LYS A 309 38.67 -66.53 19.87
CA LYS A 309 37.57 -67.34 20.41
C LYS A 309 37.67 -68.81 20.01
N LYS A 310 38.21 -69.11 18.83
CA LYS A 310 38.45 -70.47 18.35
C LYS A 310 39.59 -71.14 19.11
N GLU A 311 40.64 -70.40 19.46
CA GLU A 311 41.74 -70.89 20.31
C GLU A 311 41.30 -71.11 21.76
N ASP A 312 40.50 -70.20 22.34
CA ASP A 312 40.00 -70.31 23.71
C ASP A 312 39.06 -71.52 23.93
N ASN A 313 38.40 -72.01 22.87
CA ASN A 313 37.45 -73.14 22.93
C ASN A 313 38.03 -74.48 22.42
N LYS A 314 39.33 -74.54 22.14
CA LYS A 314 40.02 -75.75 21.68
C LYS A 314 40.66 -76.51 22.85
#